data_AF-A0A5J6UFQ6-F1
#
_entry.id   AF-A0A5J6UFQ6-F1
#
_cell.length_a   1.000
_cell.length_b   1.000
_cell.length_c   1.000
_cell.angle_alpha   90.00
_cell.angle_beta   90.00
_cell.angle_gamma   90.00
#
_symmetry.space_group_name_H-M   'P 1'
#
loop_
_entity.id
_entity.type
_entity.pdbx_description
1 polymer ?
#
loop_
_entity_poly.entity_id
_entity_poly.type
_entity_poly.pdbx_seq_one_letter_code
_entity_poly.pdbx_strand_id
1 'polypeptide(L)'
;MQRVVIISDLQIPYHDRRALKNVIRFIGDYQPDLVGQIGDLNDYETPSRWNLGTKLEYAQRVRSDSEVTKTEFLGPLREVYNGPVKIWEGNHDLRPRTYLSDKAPALAEFADDLHFAKLLDFETFGVELAEPFLKLGPDTVGIHGHEIKGMSQIAGTTAYNHAQKAGANIVMGHTHRLGIRRGTTGNSSTGFTTRWGFEVGHLMAPEKAQYLGPGAVANWQKGFGILYVGKQDVAPVEIDVHRDGSFVVEGERYGQLRRGAGGKFATSK
;
A
#
# COMPACT_ATOMS: atom_id res chain seq x y z
N MET A 1 6.70 -21.42 9.17
CA MET A 1 5.83 -20.66 8.24
C MET A 1 5.87 -19.24 8.71
N GLN A 2 6.33 -18.30 7.89
CA GLN A 2 6.33 -16.87 8.24
C GLN A 2 5.05 -16.23 7.72
N ARG A 3 4.54 -15.23 8.46
CA ARG A 3 3.35 -14.45 8.13
C ARG A 3 3.78 -13.03 7.81
N VAL A 4 3.45 -12.55 6.62
CA VAL A 4 3.72 -11.19 6.19
C VAL A 4 2.40 -10.48 5.94
N VAL A 5 2.19 -9.32 6.56
CA VAL A 5 1.04 -8.45 6.27
C VAL A 5 1.50 -7.35 5.33
N ILE A 6 0.82 -7.17 4.21
CA ILE A 6 1.08 -6.12 3.23
C ILE A 6 -0.08 -5.13 3.25
N ILE A 7 0.17 -3.95 3.81
CA ILE A 7 -0.72 -2.80 3.79
C ILE A 7 -0.65 -2.17 2.39
N SER A 8 -1.82 -1.92 1.81
CA SER A 8 -1.97 -1.31 0.49
C SER A 8 -1.68 0.19 0.46
N ASP A 9 -1.91 0.82 -0.69
CA ASP A 9 -1.87 2.26 -0.92
C ASP A 9 -2.77 3.01 0.08
N LEU A 10 -2.18 3.94 0.83
CA LEU A 10 -2.89 4.78 1.81
C LEU A 10 -3.18 6.17 1.25
N GLN A 11 -2.23 6.72 0.49
CA GLN A 11 -2.24 8.10 -0.01
C GLN A 11 -2.68 9.08 1.07
N ILE A 12 -2.01 9.04 2.23
CA ILE A 12 -2.29 9.95 3.34
C ILE A 12 -2.14 11.41 2.83
N PRO A 13 -3.09 12.33 3.13
CA PRO A 13 -4.17 12.26 4.12
C PRO A 13 -5.54 11.75 3.61
N TYR A 14 -5.59 11.12 2.43
CA TYR A 14 -6.82 10.63 1.80
C TYR A 14 -7.26 9.25 2.27
N HIS A 15 -6.52 8.60 3.16
CA HIS A 15 -6.90 7.32 3.73
C HIS A 15 -8.26 7.33 4.47
N ASP A 16 -8.88 6.16 4.50
CA ASP A 16 -10.00 5.82 5.37
C ASP A 16 -9.46 5.53 6.77
N ARG A 17 -9.60 6.53 7.65
CA ARG A 17 -9.10 6.47 9.03
C ARG A 17 -9.64 5.29 9.83
N ARG A 18 -10.91 4.89 9.60
CA ARG A 18 -11.49 3.77 10.34
C ARG A 18 -10.91 2.45 9.85
N ALA A 19 -10.81 2.28 8.53
CA ALA A 19 -10.19 1.09 7.95
C ALA A 19 -8.73 0.95 8.43
N LEU A 20 -7.94 2.02 8.33
CA LEU A 20 -6.54 2.00 8.77
C LEU A 20 -6.40 1.65 10.25
N LYS A 21 -7.20 2.27 11.12
CA LYS A 21 -7.21 1.96 12.56
C LYS A 21 -7.50 0.48 12.83
N ASN A 22 -8.44 -0.11 12.10
CA ASN A 22 -8.78 -1.52 12.26
C ASN A 22 -7.65 -2.43 11.76
N VAL A 23 -6.98 -2.08 10.66
CA VAL A 23 -5.81 -2.81 10.15
C VAL A 23 -4.65 -2.73 11.13
N ILE A 24 -4.37 -1.56 11.72
CA ILE A 24 -3.33 -1.40 12.75
C ILE A 24 -3.67 -2.25 13.99
N ARG A 25 -4.92 -2.22 14.46
CA ARG A 25 -5.36 -3.09 15.55
C ARG A 25 -5.14 -4.57 15.21
N PHE A 26 -5.55 -4.99 14.01
CA PHE A 26 -5.31 -6.35 13.54
C PHE A 26 -3.82 -6.72 13.56
N ILE A 27 -2.92 -5.84 13.10
CA ILE A 27 -1.47 -6.09 13.16
C ILE A 27 -1.01 -6.25 14.61
N GLY A 28 -1.53 -5.42 15.52
CA GLY A 28 -1.29 -5.52 16.96
C GLY A 28 -1.71 -6.87 17.55
N ASP A 29 -2.88 -7.38 17.17
CA ASP A 29 -3.40 -8.66 17.65
C ASP A 29 -2.71 -9.86 16.96
N TYR A 30 -2.41 -9.74 15.66
CA TYR A 30 -1.88 -10.81 14.81
C TYR A 30 -0.37 -11.02 14.94
N GLN A 31 0.38 -9.95 15.26
CA GLN A 31 1.85 -9.91 15.37
C GLN A 31 2.54 -10.69 14.24
N PRO A 32 2.48 -10.22 12.97
CA PRO A 32 3.14 -10.89 11.85
C PRO A 32 4.67 -10.86 11.99
N ASP A 33 5.37 -11.68 11.21
CA ASP A 33 6.84 -11.70 11.17
C ASP A 33 7.41 -10.47 10.41
N LEU A 34 6.59 -9.85 9.54
CA LEU A 34 6.91 -8.66 8.79
C LEU A 34 5.63 -7.88 8.45
N VAL A 35 5.70 -6.55 8.57
CA VAL A 35 4.71 -5.64 8.00
C VAL A 35 5.35 -4.92 6.80
N GLY A 36 4.72 -5.05 5.64
CA GLY A 36 5.04 -4.28 4.44
C GLY A 36 4.00 -3.18 4.21
N GLN A 37 4.40 -1.98 3.80
CA GLN A 37 3.51 -1.01 3.15
C GLN A 37 3.96 -0.83 1.70
N ILE A 38 3.09 -1.12 0.74
CA ILE A 38 3.47 -1.36 -0.67
C ILE A 38 3.78 -0.10 -1.49
N GLY A 39 3.99 1.06 -0.86
CA GLY A 39 4.18 2.36 -1.51
C GLY A 39 2.88 3.14 -1.69
N ASP A 40 3.02 4.39 -2.15
CA ASP A 40 1.97 5.41 -2.09
C ASP A 40 1.45 5.55 -0.66
N LEU A 41 2.39 5.63 0.28
CA LEU A 41 2.09 5.89 1.68
C LEU A 41 1.53 7.31 1.84
N ASN A 42 2.26 8.29 1.30
CA ASN A 42 1.86 9.69 1.33
C ASN A 42 1.47 10.15 -0.08
N ASP A 43 0.38 10.91 -0.22
CA ASP A 43 -0.10 11.32 -1.54
C ASP A 43 0.80 12.39 -2.18
N TYR A 44 1.31 13.33 -1.37
CA TYR A 44 2.02 14.52 -1.81
C TYR A 44 1.37 15.17 -3.03
N GLU A 45 0.12 15.61 -2.88
CA GLU A 45 -0.67 16.15 -4.00
C GLU A 45 -0.08 17.45 -4.55
N THR A 46 0.46 18.32 -3.69
CA THR A 46 0.91 19.67 -4.11
C THR A 46 2.06 19.62 -5.14
N PRO A 47 3.14 18.82 -4.99
CA PRO A 47 4.16 18.65 -6.03
C PRO A 47 3.76 17.72 -7.19
N SER A 48 2.46 17.41 -7.37
CA SER A 48 2.01 16.57 -8.47
C SER A 48 2.07 17.30 -9.82
N ARG A 49 2.50 16.60 -10.87
CA ARG A 49 2.46 17.10 -12.25
C ARG A 49 1.06 17.54 -12.71
N TRP A 50 0.01 17.00 -12.08
CA TRP A 50 -1.38 17.32 -12.39
C TRP A 50 -1.83 18.66 -11.82
N ASN A 51 -1.10 19.20 -10.83
CA ASN A 51 -1.42 20.44 -10.16
C ASN A 51 -0.59 21.63 -10.65
N LEU A 52 0.30 21.43 -11.62
CA LEU A 52 1.15 22.48 -12.19
C LEU A 52 0.33 23.69 -12.67
N GLY A 53 0.71 24.88 -12.23
CA GLY A 53 0.06 26.16 -12.51
C GLY A 53 -1.26 26.38 -11.78
N THR A 54 -1.73 25.44 -10.95
CA THR A 54 -2.97 25.57 -10.19
C THR A 54 -2.71 26.16 -8.80
N LYS A 55 -3.76 26.64 -8.13
CA LYS A 55 -3.65 27.11 -6.73
C LYS A 55 -3.12 26.02 -5.79
N LEU A 56 -3.34 24.74 -6.11
CA LEU A 56 -2.99 23.62 -5.25
C LEU A 56 -1.48 23.34 -5.26
N GLU A 57 -0.77 23.60 -6.35
CA GLU A 57 0.70 23.52 -6.38
C GLU A 57 1.34 24.41 -5.31
N TYR A 58 0.82 25.61 -5.14
CA TYR A 58 1.35 26.61 -4.20
C TYR A 58 0.83 26.44 -2.75
N ALA A 59 0.10 25.37 -2.45
CA ALA A 59 -0.50 25.18 -1.12
C ALA A 59 0.49 24.71 -0.04
N GLN A 60 1.74 24.36 -0.41
CA GLN A 60 2.85 24.07 0.51
C GLN A 60 2.56 22.99 1.58
N ARG A 61 2.05 21.81 1.17
CA ARG A 61 1.58 20.79 2.11
C ARG A 61 2.54 19.65 2.41
N VAL A 62 3.67 19.53 1.70
CA VAL A 62 4.61 18.40 1.87
C VAL A 62 4.97 18.15 3.35
N ARG A 63 5.28 19.20 4.11
CA ARG A 63 5.59 19.08 5.55
C ARG A 63 4.37 18.63 6.35
N SER A 64 3.22 19.28 6.20
CA SER A 64 2.02 18.94 6.97
C SER A 64 1.54 17.52 6.68
N ASP A 65 1.57 17.09 5.41
CA ASP A 65 1.14 15.76 5.01
C ASP A 65 2.10 14.69 5.56
N SER A 66 3.39 15.01 5.67
CA SER A 66 4.38 14.16 6.34
C SER A 66 4.09 14.01 7.84
N GLU A 67 3.75 15.10 8.54
CA GLU A 67 3.35 15.03 9.95
C GLU A 67 2.07 14.22 10.17
N VAL A 68 1.08 14.36 9.28
CA VAL A 68 -0.14 13.54 9.32
C VAL A 68 0.20 12.06 9.14
N THR A 69 1.10 11.72 8.21
CA THR A 69 1.54 10.33 8.01
C THR A 69 2.23 9.76 9.25
N LYS A 70 3.10 10.54 9.90
CA LYS A 70 3.76 10.12 11.14
C LYS A 70 2.76 9.89 12.27
N THR A 71 1.79 10.79 12.43
CA THR A 71 0.83 10.77 13.56
C THR A 71 -0.35 9.81 13.35
N GLU A 72 -0.79 9.58 12.11
CA GLU A 72 -1.95 8.72 11.82
C GLU A 72 -1.56 7.29 11.42
N PHE A 73 -0.30 7.06 11.02
CA PHE A 73 0.18 5.72 10.62
C PHE A 73 1.40 5.24 11.40
N LEU A 74 2.55 5.90 11.26
CA LEU A 74 3.82 5.36 11.79
C LEU A 74 3.84 5.23 13.31
N GLY A 75 3.43 6.27 14.02
CA GLY A 75 3.29 6.26 15.48
C GLY A 75 2.30 5.19 15.96
N PRO A 76 1.03 5.22 15.52
CA PRO A 76 0.03 4.22 15.90
C PRO A 76 0.42 2.78 15.56
N LEU A 77 1.10 2.54 14.44
CA LEU A 77 1.62 1.21 14.10
C LEU A 77 2.69 0.78 15.12
N ARG A 78 3.61 1.67 15.48
CA ARG A 78 4.68 1.38 16.44
C ARG A 78 4.20 1.21 17.88
N GLU A 79 3.09 1.83 18.25
CA GLU A 79 2.45 1.59 19.55
C GLU A 79 2.01 0.13 19.74
N VAL A 80 1.67 -0.57 18.65
CA VAL A 80 1.13 -1.93 18.70
C VAL A 80 2.06 -3.00 18.13
N TYR A 81 3.10 -2.62 17.38
CA TYR A 81 3.96 -3.56 16.67
C TYR A 81 5.44 -3.14 16.66
N ASN A 82 6.26 -3.96 17.31
CA ASN A 82 7.71 -3.77 17.44
C ASN A 82 8.53 -4.56 16.41
N GLY A 83 7.89 -5.34 15.55
CA GLY A 83 8.59 -6.17 14.57
C GLY A 83 9.08 -5.38 13.34
N PRO A 84 9.68 -6.09 12.37
CA PRO A 84 10.18 -5.48 11.15
C PRO A 84 9.08 -4.79 10.34
N VAL A 85 9.35 -3.55 9.88
CA VAL A 85 8.48 -2.80 8.97
C VAL A 85 9.30 -2.38 7.76
N LYS A 86 8.78 -2.69 6.57
CA LYS A 86 9.38 -2.32 5.29
C LYS A 86 8.38 -1.54 4.46
N ILE A 87 8.82 -0.44 3.85
CA ILE A 87 7.95 0.42 3.05
C ILE A 87 8.56 0.58 1.67
N TRP A 88 7.83 0.18 0.63
CA TRP A 88 8.23 0.45 -0.75
C TRP A 88 7.96 1.91 -1.07
N GLU A 89 8.71 2.42 -2.02
CA GLU A 89 8.47 3.75 -2.55
C GLU A 89 7.47 3.70 -3.70
N GLY A 90 6.35 4.43 -3.56
CA GLY A 90 5.39 4.60 -4.64
C GLY A 90 5.65 5.82 -5.49
N ASN A 91 4.91 5.95 -6.60
CA ASN A 91 5.09 7.09 -7.50
C ASN A 91 4.57 8.41 -6.92
N HIS A 92 3.79 8.37 -5.83
CA HIS A 92 3.41 9.55 -5.05
C HIS A 92 4.54 9.97 -4.12
N ASP A 93 5.20 9.01 -3.47
CA ASP A 93 6.29 9.23 -2.52
C ASP A 93 7.53 9.89 -3.18
N LEU A 94 7.73 9.66 -4.48
CA LEU A 94 8.77 10.30 -5.30
C LEU A 94 8.62 11.82 -5.45
N ARG A 95 7.37 12.33 -5.42
CA ARG A 95 7.02 13.65 -5.94
C ARG A 95 7.80 14.81 -5.32
N PRO A 96 8.02 14.89 -4.00
CA PRO A 96 8.72 16.03 -3.40
C PRO A 96 10.11 16.24 -3.99
N ARG A 97 10.90 15.17 -4.12
CA ARG A 97 12.27 15.27 -4.63
C ARG A 97 12.33 15.46 -6.14
N THR A 98 11.47 14.77 -6.90
CA THR A 98 11.46 14.93 -8.37
C THR A 98 10.98 16.31 -8.76
N TYR A 99 10.01 16.87 -8.02
CA TYR A 99 9.53 18.23 -8.24
C TYR A 99 10.64 19.26 -8.02
N LEU A 100 11.47 19.11 -6.97
CA LEU A 100 12.62 19.98 -6.75
C LEU A 100 13.60 19.91 -7.93
N SER A 101 14.01 18.70 -8.33
CA SER A 101 14.93 18.51 -9.45
C SER A 101 14.41 19.09 -10.76
N ASP A 102 13.11 18.93 -11.04
CA ASP A 102 12.49 19.39 -12.29
C ASP A 102 12.26 20.90 -12.33
N LYS A 103 11.90 21.52 -11.19
CA LYS A 103 11.49 22.94 -11.14
C LYS A 103 12.56 23.89 -10.64
N ALA A 104 13.53 23.37 -9.88
CA ALA A 104 14.65 24.12 -9.35
C ALA A 104 15.95 23.30 -9.48
N PRO A 105 16.41 23.00 -10.71
CA PRO A 105 17.57 22.12 -10.93
C PRO A 105 18.86 22.63 -10.27
N ALA A 106 19.01 23.95 -10.07
CA ALA A 106 20.13 24.53 -9.32
C ALA A 106 20.15 24.12 -7.83
N LEU A 107 19.06 23.56 -7.31
CA LEU A 107 18.90 23.04 -5.95
C LEU A 107 18.78 21.51 -5.94
N ALA A 108 19.01 20.83 -7.07
CA ALA A 108 18.81 19.38 -7.16
C ALA A 108 19.73 18.58 -6.22
N GLU A 109 20.84 19.15 -5.75
CA GLU A 109 21.70 18.55 -4.74
C GLU A 109 20.99 18.31 -3.39
N PHE A 110 19.90 19.04 -3.11
CA PHE A 110 19.08 18.87 -1.91
C PHE A 110 17.92 17.88 -2.10
N ALA A 111 17.81 17.21 -3.24
CA ALA A 111 16.72 16.27 -3.53
C ALA A 111 16.66 15.12 -2.50
N ASP A 112 17.81 14.67 -2.02
CA ASP A 112 17.89 13.62 -1.01
C ASP A 112 17.30 14.05 0.34
N ASP A 113 17.27 15.35 0.66
CA ASP A 113 16.63 15.87 1.87
C ASP A 113 15.11 15.87 1.79
N LEU A 114 14.58 15.81 0.55
CA LEU A 114 13.16 15.64 0.27
C LEU A 114 12.78 14.19 -0.04
N HIS A 115 13.68 13.24 0.19
CA HIS A 115 13.35 11.83 0.11
C HIS A 115 12.30 11.49 1.16
N PHE A 116 11.21 10.81 0.78
CA PHE A 116 10.07 10.60 1.68
C PHE A 116 10.45 9.85 2.96
N ALA A 117 11.38 8.90 2.89
CA ALA A 117 11.94 8.23 4.07
C ALA A 117 12.53 9.21 5.11
N LYS A 118 13.19 10.29 4.68
CA LYS A 118 13.67 11.35 5.57
C LYS A 118 12.52 12.24 6.06
N LEU A 119 11.63 12.66 5.16
CA LEU A 119 10.46 13.49 5.51
C LEU A 119 9.54 12.82 6.55
N LEU A 120 9.41 11.50 6.45
CA LEU A 120 8.61 10.66 7.33
C LEU A 120 9.39 10.10 8.52
N ASP A 121 10.67 10.46 8.66
CA ASP A 121 11.51 10.09 9.81
C ASP A 121 11.59 8.57 10.05
N PHE A 122 11.83 7.81 8.97
CA PHE A 122 11.89 6.34 9.02
C PHE A 122 12.90 5.83 10.04
N GLU A 123 14.01 6.54 10.24
CA GLU A 123 15.03 6.18 11.24
C GLU A 123 14.44 6.16 12.66
N THR A 124 13.77 7.24 13.09
CA THR A 124 13.17 7.32 14.42
C THR A 124 12.06 6.28 14.62
N PHE A 125 11.30 5.96 13.56
CA PHE A 125 10.30 4.90 13.60
C PHE A 125 10.87 3.50 13.34
N GLY A 126 12.18 3.33 13.16
CA GLY A 126 12.79 2.03 12.87
C GLY A 126 12.21 1.34 11.63
N VAL A 127 11.85 2.10 10.60
CA VAL A 127 11.29 1.62 9.33
C VAL A 127 12.41 1.49 8.31
N GLU A 128 12.41 0.39 7.57
CA GLU A 128 13.34 0.18 6.46
C GLU A 128 12.67 0.54 5.12
N LEU A 129 13.37 1.31 4.30
CA LEU A 129 12.99 1.49 2.89
C LEU A 129 13.18 0.16 2.16
N ALA A 130 12.14 -0.34 1.51
CA ALA A 130 12.20 -1.55 0.72
C ALA A 130 12.75 -1.23 -0.68
N GLU A 131 13.75 -2.00 -1.10
CA GLU A 131 14.20 -1.98 -2.48
C GLU A 131 13.11 -2.50 -3.43
N PRO A 132 13.00 -1.96 -4.64
CA PRO A 132 12.21 -2.58 -5.70
C PRO A 132 12.61 -4.06 -5.86
N PHE A 133 11.61 -4.93 -6.05
CA PHE A 133 11.79 -6.38 -6.15
C PHE A 133 12.36 -7.04 -4.89
N LEU A 134 12.19 -6.43 -3.71
CA LEU A 134 12.51 -7.07 -2.44
C LEU A 134 11.91 -8.48 -2.39
N LYS A 135 12.77 -9.47 -2.13
CA LYS A 135 12.38 -10.87 -2.00
C LYS A 135 11.54 -11.07 -0.73
N LEU A 136 10.31 -11.52 -0.90
CA LEU A 136 9.38 -11.82 0.20
C LEU A 136 9.30 -13.32 0.51
N GLY A 137 9.80 -14.16 -0.39
CA GLY A 137 9.85 -15.60 -0.20
C GLY A 137 10.41 -16.32 -1.42
N PRO A 138 10.28 -17.65 -1.48
CA PRO A 138 10.61 -18.43 -2.68
C PRO A 138 9.87 -17.87 -3.90
N ASP A 139 10.65 -17.51 -4.93
CA ASP A 139 10.13 -17.08 -6.23
C ASP A 139 9.07 -15.96 -6.16
N THR A 140 9.16 -15.09 -5.14
CA THR A 140 8.15 -14.07 -4.84
C THR A 140 8.81 -12.77 -4.40
N VAL A 141 8.43 -11.67 -5.04
CA VAL A 141 8.97 -10.33 -4.80
C VAL A 141 7.87 -9.30 -4.63
N GLY A 142 8.15 -8.24 -3.87
CA GLY A 142 7.30 -7.07 -3.74
C GLY A 142 7.79 -5.90 -4.58
N ILE A 143 6.87 -5.18 -5.21
CA ILE A 143 7.09 -3.90 -5.89
C ILE A 143 5.92 -2.97 -5.60
N HIS A 144 6.06 -1.66 -5.83
CA HIS A 144 4.88 -0.80 -5.79
C HIS A 144 3.95 -1.05 -6.99
N GLY A 145 4.53 -1.13 -8.20
CA GLY A 145 3.85 -1.39 -9.46
C GLY A 145 4.23 -0.45 -10.60
N HIS A 146 4.76 0.75 -10.30
CA HIS A 146 5.12 1.75 -11.30
C HIS A 146 6.46 1.46 -12.01
N GLU A 147 7.25 0.54 -11.44
CA GLU A 147 8.56 0.08 -11.88
C GLU A 147 8.47 -0.72 -13.18
N ILE A 148 7.35 -1.42 -13.41
CA ILE A 148 7.09 -2.18 -14.65
C ILE A 148 5.96 -1.52 -15.44
N LYS A 149 6.21 -1.23 -16.72
CA LYS A 149 5.23 -0.58 -17.59
C LYS A 149 4.09 -1.51 -18.00
N GLY A 150 2.90 -0.92 -18.17
CA GLY A 150 1.68 -1.56 -18.64
C GLY A 150 0.75 -1.94 -17.50
N MET A 151 -0.53 -1.57 -17.63
CA MET A 151 -1.59 -1.83 -16.64
C MET A 151 -2.79 -2.51 -17.29
N SER A 152 -3.52 -3.30 -16.51
CA SER A 152 -4.80 -3.87 -16.91
C SER A 152 -5.95 -3.23 -16.12
N GLN A 153 -7.15 -3.19 -16.69
CA GLN A 153 -8.36 -2.78 -15.98
C GLN A 153 -9.03 -3.94 -15.23
N ILE A 154 -8.47 -5.14 -15.26
CA ILE A 154 -9.01 -6.32 -14.57
C ILE A 154 -8.15 -6.59 -13.34
N ALA A 155 -8.79 -6.71 -12.16
CA ALA A 155 -8.09 -6.95 -10.91
C ALA A 155 -7.21 -8.21 -10.94
N GLY A 156 -6.08 -8.18 -10.23
CA GLY A 156 -4.99 -9.15 -10.25
C GLY A 156 -4.17 -9.19 -11.54
N THR A 157 -4.65 -8.59 -12.65
CA THR A 157 -4.06 -8.83 -13.97
C THR A 157 -2.80 -8.00 -14.21
N THR A 158 -2.68 -6.79 -13.65
CA THR A 158 -1.42 -6.03 -13.78
C THR A 158 -0.28 -6.77 -13.10
N ALA A 159 -0.49 -7.15 -11.84
CA ALA A 159 0.46 -7.93 -11.06
C ALA A 159 0.83 -9.24 -11.76
N TYR A 160 -0.16 -9.95 -12.32
CA TYR A 160 0.11 -11.20 -13.05
C TYR A 160 0.95 -10.96 -14.30
N ASN A 161 0.60 -9.95 -15.11
CA ASN A 161 1.39 -9.62 -16.30
C ASN A 161 2.82 -9.19 -15.93
N HIS A 162 2.99 -8.48 -14.81
CA HIS A 162 4.29 -8.10 -14.28
C HIS A 162 5.06 -9.33 -13.79
N ALA A 163 4.40 -10.28 -13.12
CA ALA A 163 4.99 -11.54 -12.68
C ALA A 163 5.55 -12.35 -13.88
N GLN A 164 4.80 -12.39 -14.98
CA GLN A 164 5.26 -13.02 -16.22
C GLN A 164 6.50 -12.34 -16.81
N LYS A 165 6.56 -11.00 -16.77
CA LYS A 165 7.72 -10.24 -17.28
C LYS A 165 8.96 -10.38 -16.39
N ALA A 166 8.77 -10.36 -15.08
CA ALA A 166 9.84 -10.44 -14.09
C ALA A 166 10.34 -11.87 -13.87
N GLY A 167 9.56 -12.87 -14.27
CA GLY A 167 9.90 -14.28 -14.05
C GLY A 167 9.75 -14.73 -12.58
N ALA A 168 9.05 -13.97 -11.74
CA ALA A 168 8.78 -14.26 -10.32
C ALA A 168 7.32 -13.93 -9.99
N ASN A 169 6.76 -14.50 -8.92
CA ASN A 169 5.47 -14.06 -8.40
C ASN A 169 5.58 -12.63 -7.85
N ILE A 170 4.51 -11.84 -8.00
CA ILE A 170 4.52 -10.42 -7.62
C ILE A 170 3.38 -10.09 -6.68
N VAL A 171 3.71 -9.33 -5.63
CA VAL A 171 2.77 -8.59 -4.79
C VAL A 171 2.98 -7.10 -5.06
N MET A 172 1.91 -6.35 -5.34
CA MET A 172 2.00 -4.92 -5.68
C MET A 172 0.75 -4.11 -5.32
N GLY A 173 0.92 -2.79 -5.25
CA GLY A 173 -0.13 -1.78 -5.07
C GLY A 173 -0.43 -1.04 -6.38
N HIS A 174 -0.34 0.30 -6.36
CA HIS A 174 -0.37 1.26 -7.49
C HIS A 174 -1.69 1.37 -8.26
N THR A 175 -2.39 0.25 -8.36
CA THR A 175 -3.56 0.07 -9.21
C THR A 175 -4.86 0.31 -8.48
N HIS A 176 -4.81 0.35 -7.14
CA HIS A 176 -5.94 0.39 -6.20
C HIS A 176 -6.95 -0.75 -6.40
N ARG A 177 -6.57 -1.81 -7.13
CA ARG A 177 -7.38 -3.00 -7.35
C ARG A 177 -6.96 -4.10 -6.37
N LEU A 178 -7.93 -4.91 -5.95
CA LEU A 178 -7.70 -6.07 -5.10
C LEU A 178 -7.96 -7.32 -5.93
N GLY A 179 -6.96 -8.19 -6.07
CA GLY A 179 -7.16 -9.46 -6.74
C GLY A 179 -5.89 -10.28 -6.91
N ILE A 180 -6.05 -11.60 -6.85
CA ILE A 180 -5.00 -12.56 -7.18
C ILE A 180 -5.32 -13.27 -8.50
N ARG A 181 -4.43 -13.15 -9.49
CA ARG A 181 -4.53 -13.87 -10.75
C ARG A 181 -3.39 -14.86 -10.90
N ARG A 182 -3.71 -16.05 -11.40
CA ARG A 182 -2.75 -17.15 -11.62
C ARG A 182 -2.75 -17.56 -13.08
N GLY A 183 -1.62 -18.08 -13.53
CA GLY A 183 -1.48 -18.71 -14.84
C GLY A 183 -0.38 -19.76 -14.81
N THR A 184 -0.61 -20.85 -15.53
CA THR A 184 0.37 -21.93 -15.69
C THR A 184 0.81 -21.97 -17.15
N THR A 185 2.11 -21.97 -17.37
CA THR A 185 2.73 -22.10 -18.69
C THR A 185 3.59 -23.36 -18.75
N GLY A 186 3.89 -23.80 -19.97
CA GLY A 186 4.69 -25.00 -20.21
C GLY A 186 3.86 -26.19 -20.68
N ASN A 187 4.51 -27.35 -20.78
CA ASN A 187 3.95 -28.61 -21.25
C ASN A 187 4.71 -29.80 -20.66
N SER A 188 4.31 -31.02 -21.01
CA SER A 188 4.94 -32.26 -20.50
C SER A 188 6.44 -32.38 -20.79
N SER A 189 6.94 -31.71 -21.82
CA SER A 189 8.35 -31.77 -22.23
C SER A 189 9.21 -30.70 -21.54
N THR A 190 8.64 -29.53 -21.24
CA THR A 190 9.35 -28.41 -20.59
C THR A 190 9.09 -28.30 -19.09
N GLY A 191 8.15 -29.09 -18.57
CA GLY A 191 7.57 -28.89 -17.24
C GLY A 191 6.56 -27.74 -17.23
N PHE A 192 5.75 -27.72 -16.17
CA PHE A 192 4.77 -26.66 -15.92
C PHE A 192 5.30 -25.67 -14.89
N THR A 193 5.15 -24.38 -15.16
CA THR A 193 5.45 -23.30 -14.21
C THR A 193 4.18 -22.54 -13.92
N THR A 194 3.82 -22.41 -12.64
CA THR A 194 2.71 -21.56 -12.21
C THR A 194 3.26 -20.24 -11.68
N ARG A 195 2.67 -19.14 -12.13
CA ARG A 195 2.94 -17.78 -11.67
C ARG A 195 1.66 -17.15 -11.20
N TRP A 196 1.78 -16.33 -10.17
CA TRP A 196 0.68 -15.51 -9.68
C TRP A 196 1.12 -14.07 -9.50
N GLY A 197 0.14 -13.18 -9.65
CA GLY A 197 0.27 -11.78 -9.29
C GLY A 197 -0.86 -11.39 -8.37
N PHE A 198 -0.53 -10.56 -7.37
CA PHE A 198 -1.43 -10.07 -6.35
C PHE A 198 -1.42 -8.54 -6.32
N GLU A 199 -2.53 -7.92 -6.71
CA GLU A 199 -2.79 -6.50 -6.44
C GLU A 199 -3.48 -6.40 -5.07
N VAL A 200 -2.93 -5.63 -4.13
CA VAL A 200 -3.35 -5.64 -2.70
C VAL A 200 -4.47 -4.65 -2.34
N GLY A 201 -5.06 -3.95 -3.31
CA GLY A 201 -6.15 -3.00 -3.08
C GLY A 201 -5.69 -1.60 -2.71
N HIS A 202 -6.51 -0.90 -1.93
CA HIS A 202 -6.20 0.40 -1.32
C HIS A 202 -6.90 0.55 0.05
N LEU A 203 -6.47 1.52 0.87
CA LEU A 203 -7.22 1.94 2.06
C LEU A 203 -7.58 3.43 2.01
N MET A 204 -7.65 4.01 0.81
CA MET A 204 -8.18 5.35 0.59
C MET A 204 -9.69 5.48 0.91
N ALA A 205 -10.10 6.70 1.23
CA ALA A 205 -11.47 7.20 1.15
C ALA A 205 -11.66 7.92 -0.20
N PRO A 206 -12.24 7.26 -1.23
CA PRO A 206 -12.28 7.79 -2.60
C PRO A 206 -12.96 9.16 -2.73
N GLU A 207 -13.90 9.48 -1.83
CA GLU A 207 -14.57 10.78 -1.77
C GLU A 207 -13.63 11.96 -1.48
N LYS A 208 -12.43 11.70 -0.93
CA LYS A 208 -11.40 12.72 -0.70
C LYS A 208 -10.48 12.91 -1.91
N ALA A 209 -10.44 11.95 -2.84
CA ALA A 209 -9.58 11.99 -4.00
C ALA A 209 -10.20 12.84 -5.12
N GLN A 210 -9.94 14.15 -5.09
CA GLN A 210 -10.53 15.11 -6.02
C GLN A 210 -10.21 14.80 -7.49
N TYR A 211 -9.08 14.14 -7.75
CA TYR A 211 -8.64 13.73 -9.08
C TYR A 211 -9.50 12.64 -9.74
N LEU A 212 -10.39 11.96 -9.01
CA LEU A 212 -11.35 11.02 -9.60
C LEU A 212 -12.50 11.71 -10.33
N GLY A 213 -12.65 13.02 -10.17
CA GLY A 213 -13.73 13.79 -10.77
C GLY A 213 -15.11 13.52 -10.17
N PRO A 214 -16.17 14.09 -10.78
CA PRO A 214 -17.53 13.97 -10.26
C PRO A 214 -17.98 12.51 -10.12
N GLY A 215 -18.44 12.14 -8.92
CA GLY A 215 -18.99 10.80 -8.62
C GLY A 215 -17.96 9.76 -8.19
N ALA A 216 -16.66 10.06 -8.22
CA ALA A 216 -15.58 9.18 -7.77
C ALA A 216 -15.68 7.74 -8.32
N VAL A 217 -16.10 7.60 -9.58
CA VAL A 217 -16.35 6.30 -10.21
C VAL A 217 -15.01 5.67 -10.61
N ALA A 218 -14.52 4.75 -9.77
CA ALA A 218 -13.27 4.04 -9.99
C ALA A 218 -13.47 2.53 -9.86
N ASN A 219 -12.72 1.75 -10.66
CA ASN A 219 -12.63 0.30 -10.51
C ASN A 219 -11.60 -0.06 -9.41
N TRP A 220 -11.91 0.33 -8.18
CA TRP A 220 -11.03 0.17 -7.02
C TRP A 220 -11.69 -0.67 -5.94
N GLN A 221 -10.90 -1.45 -5.22
CA GLN A 221 -11.36 -2.32 -4.14
C GLN A 221 -10.53 -2.06 -2.89
N LYS A 222 -11.22 -1.79 -1.77
CA LYS A 222 -10.55 -1.60 -0.49
C LYS A 222 -10.06 -2.95 0.03
N GLY A 223 -8.81 -3.03 0.44
CA GLY A 223 -8.24 -4.29 0.90
C GLY A 223 -6.79 -4.16 1.36
N PHE A 224 -6.26 -5.29 1.80
CA PHE A 224 -4.84 -5.49 2.07
C PHE A 224 -4.49 -6.96 1.86
N GLY A 225 -3.21 -7.33 1.99
CA GLY A 225 -2.73 -8.69 1.74
C GLY A 225 -2.11 -9.38 2.95
N ILE A 226 -2.22 -10.70 2.97
CA ILE A 226 -1.42 -11.58 3.84
C ILE A 226 -0.67 -12.56 2.95
N LEU A 227 0.62 -12.79 3.25
CA LEU A 227 1.41 -13.84 2.65
C LEU A 227 1.80 -14.85 3.71
N TYR A 228 1.51 -16.12 3.46
CA TYR A 228 2.08 -17.24 4.21
C TYR A 228 3.32 -17.74 3.47
N VAL A 229 4.49 -17.48 4.03
CA VAL A 229 5.79 -17.76 3.43
C VAL A 229 6.35 -19.06 3.98
N GLY A 230 6.36 -20.07 3.12
CA GLY A 230 6.91 -21.39 3.37
C GLY A 230 8.38 -21.49 2.98
N LYS A 231 8.95 -22.70 3.11
CA LYS A 231 10.34 -22.97 2.68
C LYS A 231 10.49 -23.01 1.16
N GLN A 232 9.43 -23.39 0.45
CA GLN A 232 9.44 -23.66 -0.99
C GLN A 232 8.43 -22.83 -1.76
N ASP A 233 7.47 -22.23 -1.07
CA ASP A 233 6.30 -21.58 -1.65
C ASP A 233 5.85 -20.36 -0.84
N VAL A 234 4.99 -19.57 -1.46
CA VAL A 234 4.29 -18.44 -0.84
C VAL A 234 2.83 -18.52 -1.23
N ALA A 235 1.94 -18.50 -0.24
CA ALA A 235 0.50 -18.47 -0.45
C ALA A 235 -0.05 -17.05 -0.18
N PRO A 236 -0.49 -16.32 -1.22
CA PRO A 236 -1.12 -15.01 -1.07
C PRO A 236 -2.61 -15.15 -0.69
N VAL A 237 -3.08 -14.29 0.21
CA VAL A 237 -4.47 -14.15 0.61
C VAL A 237 -4.88 -12.68 0.54
N GLU A 238 -5.97 -12.44 -0.18
CA GLU A 238 -6.63 -11.13 -0.28
C GLU A 238 -7.60 -10.93 0.90
N ILE A 239 -7.54 -9.77 1.54
CA ILE A 239 -8.47 -9.40 2.60
C ILE A 239 -9.30 -8.22 2.14
N ASP A 240 -10.58 -8.47 1.87
CA ASP A 240 -11.56 -7.43 1.56
C ASP A 240 -11.83 -6.54 2.79
N VAL A 241 -11.72 -5.24 2.58
CA VAL A 241 -12.17 -4.24 3.56
C VAL A 241 -13.50 -3.68 3.11
N HIS A 242 -14.53 -3.88 3.93
CA HIS A 242 -15.87 -3.42 3.61
C HIS A 242 -15.98 -1.89 3.65
N ARG A 243 -17.08 -1.35 3.12
CA ARG A 243 -17.35 0.10 3.08
C ARG A 243 -17.25 0.76 4.46
N ASP A 244 -17.62 0.04 5.51
CA ASP A 244 -17.56 0.55 6.87
C ASP A 244 -16.14 0.43 7.48
N GLY A 245 -15.16 -0.14 6.76
CA GLY A 245 -13.80 -0.33 7.26
C GLY A 245 -13.64 -1.57 8.13
N SER A 246 -14.67 -2.43 8.26
CA SER A 246 -14.54 -3.75 8.87
C SER A 246 -14.03 -4.78 7.87
N PHE A 247 -13.41 -5.85 8.37
CA PHE A 247 -12.91 -6.98 7.57
C PHE A 247 -12.86 -8.25 8.43
N VAL A 248 -12.57 -9.38 7.81
CA VAL A 248 -12.43 -10.68 8.48
C VAL A 248 -11.09 -11.30 8.12
N VAL A 249 -10.33 -11.71 9.12
CA VAL A 249 -9.11 -12.51 8.96
C VAL A 249 -9.28 -13.78 9.78
N GLU A 250 -9.08 -14.95 9.15
CA GLU A 250 -9.09 -16.26 9.83
C GLU A 250 -10.36 -16.50 10.70
N GLY A 251 -11.50 -15.96 10.28
CA GLY A 251 -12.79 -16.08 10.98
C GLY A 251 -13.05 -15.02 12.06
N GLU A 252 -12.07 -14.19 12.41
CA GLU A 252 -12.22 -13.07 13.34
C GLU A 252 -12.57 -11.78 12.61
N ARG A 253 -13.58 -11.05 13.13
CA ARG A 253 -14.03 -9.79 12.55
C ARG A 253 -13.44 -8.58 13.28
N TYR A 254 -12.72 -7.75 12.53
CA TYR A 254 -12.17 -6.48 13.00
C TYR A 254 -13.10 -5.33 12.62
N GLY A 255 -13.22 -4.34 13.52
CA GLY A 255 -14.03 -3.16 13.27
C GLY A 255 -15.55 -3.38 13.30
N GLN A 256 -16.05 -4.46 13.92
CA GLN A 256 -17.49 -4.72 14.00
C GLN A 256 -18.26 -3.54 14.64
N LEU A 257 -19.25 -3.00 13.93
CA LEU A 257 -20.19 -2.05 14.52
C LEU A 257 -21.13 -2.79 15.47
N ARG A 258 -20.87 -2.70 16.78
CA ARG A 258 -21.82 -3.19 17.79
C ARG A 258 -22.97 -2.19 17.92
N ARG A 259 -24.17 -2.60 17.53
CA ARG A 259 -25.40 -1.87 17.84
C ARG A 259 -25.82 -2.24 19.26
N GLY A 260 -25.95 -1.26 20.15
CA GLY A 260 -26.56 -1.46 21.46
C GLY A 260 -28.07 -1.71 21.34
N ALA A 261 -28.70 -2.16 22.43
CA ALA A 261 -30.16 -2.20 22.53
C ALA A 261 -30.73 -0.80 22.24
N GLY A 262 -31.60 -0.69 21.23
CA GLY A 262 -32.16 0.60 20.78
C GLY A 262 -31.42 1.28 19.62
N GLY A 263 -30.49 0.61 18.94
CA GLY A 263 -29.91 1.11 17.67
C GLY A 263 -28.87 2.22 17.81
N LYS A 264 -28.44 2.55 19.04
CA LYS A 264 -27.32 3.47 19.29
C LYS A 264 -25.99 2.73 19.12
N PHE A 265 -25.01 3.41 18.52
CA PHE A 265 -23.63 2.89 18.40
C PHE A 265 -23.05 2.66 19.79
N ALA A 266 -22.67 1.43 20.11
CA ALA A 266 -21.87 1.15 21.30
C ALA A 266 -20.39 1.31 20.93
N THR A 267 -19.64 2.09 21.71
CA THR A 267 -18.18 2.18 21.55
C THR A 267 -17.56 0.80 21.84
N SER A 268 -16.71 0.31 20.94
CA SER A 268 -15.97 -0.94 21.16
C SER A 268 -14.96 -0.74 22.30
N LYS A 269 -14.90 -1.70 23.22
CA LYS A 269 -13.72 -1.89 24.06
C LYS A 269 -12.56 -2.44 23.23
#